data_AF-A0A969GYF2-F1
#
_entry.id   AF-A0A969GYF2-F1
#
_cell.length_a   1.000
_cell.length_b   1.000
_cell.length_c   1.000
_cell.angle_alpha   90.00
_cell.angle_beta   90.00
_cell.angle_gamma   90.00
#
_symmetry.space_group_name_H-M   'P 1'
#
loop_
_entity.id
_entity.type
_entity.pdbx_description
1 polymer ?
#
loop_
_entity_poly.entity_id
_entity_poly.type
_entity_poly.pdbx_seq_one_letter_code
_entity_poly.pdbx_strand_id
1 'polypeptide(L)'
;MTANVETLAKLYLENAPAELSAETMAEFCEFIMDEFRQLPLAIQASTSMRYEQADEMFADIEQQHLWVSTEAYGADYPNPFYGFALLAVHDYDHYQTQSDFSLEGEIRAYRATASRAPSLAIQKILYSEIVLKSAAHLVLGRAPEPKLVFA
;
A
#
# COMPACT_ATOMS: atom_id res chain seq x y z
N MET A 1 1.98 -19.80 -9.88
CA MET A 1 1.34 -19.08 -8.76
C MET A 1 1.06 -20.06 -7.64
N THR A 2 1.25 -19.67 -6.38
CA THR A 2 0.99 -20.55 -5.23
C THR A 2 -0.49 -20.46 -4.83
N ALA A 3 -1.05 -21.53 -4.24
CA ALA A 3 -2.46 -21.58 -3.82
C ALA A 3 -2.88 -20.44 -2.88
N ASN A 4 -1.92 -19.82 -2.17
CA ASN A 4 -2.17 -18.68 -1.28
C ASN A 4 -2.46 -17.37 -2.07
N VAL A 5 -1.74 -17.13 -3.17
CA VAL A 5 -1.95 -15.95 -4.03
C VAL A 5 -3.36 -15.95 -4.61
N GLU A 6 -3.80 -17.08 -5.16
CA GLU A 6 -5.13 -17.21 -5.77
C GLU A 6 -6.25 -17.03 -4.73
N THR A 7 -6.07 -17.55 -3.52
CA THR A 7 -7.05 -17.41 -2.44
C THR A 7 -7.21 -15.93 -2.05
N LEU A 8 -6.10 -15.22 -1.84
CA LEU A 8 -6.13 -13.80 -1.48
C LEU A 8 -6.65 -12.92 -2.62
N ALA A 9 -6.27 -13.22 -3.86
CA ALA A 9 -6.77 -12.54 -5.04
C ALA A 9 -8.29 -12.68 -5.16
N LYS A 10 -8.84 -13.88 -4.93
CA LYS A 10 -10.30 -14.09 -4.95
C LYS A 10 -11.02 -13.27 -3.89
N LEU A 11 -10.45 -13.15 -2.68
CA LEU A 11 -11.02 -12.28 -1.65
C LEU A 11 -11.17 -10.86 -2.20
N TYR A 12 -10.13 -10.30 -2.81
CA TYR A 12 -10.22 -8.97 -3.41
C TYR A 12 -11.21 -8.92 -4.57
N LEU A 13 -11.08 -9.80 -5.55
CA LEU A 13 -11.78 -9.69 -6.84
C LEU A 13 -13.27 -9.98 -6.70
N GLU A 14 -13.66 -10.98 -5.90
CA GLU A 14 -15.02 -11.50 -5.85
C GLU A 14 -15.90 -10.84 -4.78
N ASN A 15 -15.32 -10.20 -3.76
CA ASN A 15 -16.10 -9.52 -2.73
C ASN A 15 -16.52 -8.10 -3.13
N ALA A 16 -17.65 -7.67 -2.58
CA ALA A 16 -18.14 -6.31 -2.72
C ALA A 16 -17.21 -5.31 -2.02
N PRO A 17 -17.12 -4.06 -2.50
CA PRO A 17 -16.45 -2.99 -1.78
C PRO A 17 -17.00 -2.86 -0.35
N ALA A 18 -16.11 -2.73 0.62
CA ALA A 18 -16.48 -2.48 2.01
C ALA A 18 -17.05 -1.06 2.17
N GLU A 19 -18.13 -0.93 2.95
CA GLU A 19 -18.63 0.37 3.39
C GLU A 19 -17.79 0.87 4.57
N LEU A 20 -17.22 2.06 4.42
CA LEU A 20 -16.47 2.74 5.47
C LEU A 20 -17.29 3.88 6.03
N SER A 21 -17.30 4.00 7.37
CA SER A 21 -17.81 5.21 7.99
C SER A 21 -16.86 6.38 7.73
N ALA A 22 -17.40 7.61 7.73
CA ALA A 22 -16.62 8.82 7.58
C ALA A 22 -15.55 8.95 8.69
N GLU A 23 -15.87 8.49 9.91
CA GLU A 23 -14.97 8.50 11.05
C GLU A 23 -13.78 7.57 10.84
N THR A 24 -14.00 6.34 10.35
CA THR A 24 -12.90 5.41 10.03
C THR A 24 -12.04 5.95 8.89
N MET A 25 -12.63 6.56 7.87
CA MET A 25 -11.87 7.17 6.78
C MET A 25 -11.03 8.35 7.29
N ALA A 26 -11.57 9.18 8.18
CA ALA A 26 -10.82 10.27 8.80
C ALA A 26 -9.64 9.76 9.64
N GLU A 27 -9.87 8.76 10.50
CA GLU A 27 -8.80 8.11 11.28
C GLU A 27 -7.70 7.53 10.38
N PHE A 28 -8.08 6.91 9.26
CA PHE A 28 -7.13 6.39 8.27
C PHE A 28 -6.27 7.50 7.67
N CYS A 29 -6.91 8.59 7.21
CA CYS A 29 -6.23 9.72 6.59
C CYS A 29 -5.26 10.40 7.58
N GLU A 30 -5.68 10.59 8.83
CA GLU A 30 -4.84 11.15 9.89
C GLU A 30 -3.63 10.25 10.16
N PHE A 31 -3.85 8.95 10.35
CA PHE A 31 -2.78 7.97 10.57
C PHE A 31 -1.75 7.98 9.43
N ILE A 32 -2.18 7.88 8.18
CA ILE A 32 -1.25 7.85 7.03
C ILE A 32 -0.48 9.16 6.89
N MET A 33 -1.13 10.30 7.17
CA MET A 33 -0.44 11.58 7.13
C MET A 33 0.60 11.74 8.24
N ASP A 34 0.33 11.21 9.43
CA ASP A 34 1.29 11.22 10.53
C ASP A 34 2.49 10.32 10.23
N GLU A 35 2.27 9.15 9.63
CA GLU A 35 3.35 8.27 9.15
C GLU A 35 4.17 8.94 8.04
N PHE A 36 3.51 9.53 7.05
CA PHE A 36 4.16 10.21 5.93
C PHE A 36 5.06 11.36 6.37
N ARG A 37 4.61 12.18 7.33
CA ARG A 37 5.40 13.30 7.88
C ARG A 37 6.65 12.85 8.64
N GLN A 38 6.69 11.60 9.09
CA GLN A 38 7.81 11.03 9.83
C GLN A 38 8.87 10.39 8.93
N LEU A 39 8.62 10.28 7.62
CA LEU A 39 9.59 9.72 6.68
C LEU A 39 10.90 10.54 6.71
N PRO A 40 12.06 9.91 6.96
CA PRO A 40 13.33 10.61 7.17
C PRO A 40 14.06 10.92 5.85
N LEU A 41 13.33 11.08 4.75
CA LEU A 41 13.88 11.20 3.40
C LEU A 41 13.03 12.11 2.52
N ALA A 42 13.62 12.60 1.42
CA ALA A 42 12.91 13.46 0.48
C ALA A 42 11.99 12.63 -0.43
N ILE A 43 10.68 12.85 -0.34
CA ILE A 43 9.71 12.22 -1.25
C ILE A 43 9.62 13.03 -2.54
N GLN A 44 9.92 12.39 -3.66
CA GLN A 44 9.93 12.99 -4.98
C GLN A 44 8.76 12.45 -5.82
N ALA A 45 7.93 13.36 -6.31
CA ALA A 45 6.80 12.99 -7.15
C ALA A 45 7.26 12.56 -8.55
N SER A 46 6.69 11.46 -9.04
CA SER A 46 6.85 10.98 -10.41
C SER A 46 5.51 10.75 -11.07
N THR A 47 5.40 10.95 -12.37
CA THR A 47 4.13 10.72 -13.09
C THR A 47 3.86 9.24 -13.43
N SER A 48 4.73 8.33 -13.00
CA SER A 48 4.62 6.89 -13.23
C SER A 48 5.31 6.12 -12.10
N MET A 49 5.00 4.83 -11.96
CA MET A 49 5.82 3.91 -11.17
C MET A 49 7.24 3.87 -11.73
N ARG A 50 8.25 4.00 -10.85
CA ARG A 50 9.67 4.07 -11.25
C ARG A 50 10.43 2.77 -11.06
N TYR A 51 10.04 2.00 -10.05
CA TYR A 51 10.77 0.83 -9.63
C TYR A 51 10.11 -0.42 -10.19
N GLU A 52 10.87 -1.20 -10.96
CA GLU A 52 10.46 -2.56 -11.34
C GLU A 52 10.83 -3.54 -10.22
N GLN A 53 11.89 -3.23 -9.47
CA GLN A 53 12.43 -4.08 -8.43
C GLN A 53 12.74 -3.27 -7.16
N ALA A 54 12.66 -3.93 -6.00
CA ALA A 54 12.84 -3.27 -4.71
C ALA A 54 14.30 -2.80 -4.47
N ASP A 55 15.29 -3.44 -5.08
CA ASP A 55 16.70 -3.04 -4.97
C ASP A 55 16.98 -1.68 -5.61
N GLU A 56 16.29 -1.35 -6.72
CA GLU A 56 16.31 -0.02 -7.35
C GLU A 56 15.78 1.06 -6.38
N MET A 57 14.66 0.76 -5.73
CA MET A 57 14.06 1.63 -4.72
C MET A 57 14.97 1.82 -3.51
N PHE A 58 15.59 0.73 -3.03
CA PHE A 58 16.50 0.79 -1.88
C PHE A 58 17.73 1.65 -2.18
N ALA A 59 18.29 1.56 -3.39
CA ALA A 59 19.43 2.36 -3.81
C ALA A 59 19.13 3.87 -3.82
N ASP A 60 17.90 4.28 -4.15
CA ASP A 60 17.48 5.69 -4.05
C ASP A 60 17.27 6.13 -2.59
N ILE A 61 16.68 5.26 -1.76
CA ILE A 61 16.48 5.53 -0.33
C ILE A 61 17.82 5.71 0.40
N GLU A 62 18.83 4.91 0.05
CA GLU A 62 20.20 5.09 0.56
C GLU A 62 20.79 6.45 0.18
N GLN A 63 20.36 7.02 -0.95
CA GLN A 63 20.66 8.38 -1.41
C GLN A 63 19.69 9.44 -0.86
N GLN A 64 18.97 9.13 0.23
CA GLN A 64 18.09 10.04 0.96
C GLN A 64 16.87 10.56 0.15
N HIS A 65 16.40 9.78 -0.83
CA HIS A 65 15.18 10.12 -1.56
C HIS A 65 14.37 8.89 -1.97
N LEU A 66 13.10 9.11 -2.32
CA LEU A 66 12.20 8.07 -2.83
C LEU A 66 11.31 8.66 -3.91
N TRP A 67 11.25 8.02 -5.07
CA TRP A 67 10.30 8.37 -6.11
C TRP A 67 8.95 7.71 -5.88
N VAL A 68 7.89 8.50 -5.87
CA VAL A 68 6.52 8.01 -5.62
C VAL A 68 5.63 8.45 -6.77
N SER A 69 4.83 7.52 -7.30
CA SER A 69 3.91 7.81 -8.40
C SER A 69 2.79 8.72 -7.94
N THR A 70 2.47 9.74 -8.75
CA THR A 70 1.29 10.61 -8.60
C THR A 70 0.05 10.03 -9.27
N GLU A 71 0.16 8.89 -9.95
CA GLU A 71 -1.02 8.15 -10.39
C GLU A 71 -1.85 7.76 -9.15
N ALA A 72 -3.18 7.76 -9.28
CA ALA A 72 -4.06 7.48 -8.16
C ALA A 72 -3.75 6.09 -7.58
N TYR A 73 -3.17 6.08 -6.37
CA TYR A 73 -2.91 4.89 -5.58
C TYR A 73 -3.98 4.75 -4.50
N GLY A 74 -4.31 3.51 -4.18
CA GLY A 74 -5.37 3.19 -3.23
C GLY A 74 -6.80 3.33 -3.78
N ALA A 75 -7.77 3.20 -2.88
CA ALA A 75 -9.19 3.43 -3.12
C ALA A 75 -9.53 4.92 -3.33
N ASP A 76 -10.80 5.21 -3.56
CA ASP A 76 -11.30 6.58 -3.77
C ASP A 76 -11.30 7.38 -2.45
N TYR A 77 -10.11 7.85 -2.05
CA TYR A 77 -9.94 8.67 -0.86
C TYR A 77 -10.43 10.10 -1.09
N PRO A 78 -10.84 10.82 -0.02
CA PRO A 78 -11.33 12.20 -0.13
C PRO A 78 -10.35 13.19 -0.79
N ASN A 79 -9.06 12.87 -0.76
CA ASN A 79 -8.01 13.61 -1.46
C ASN A 79 -7.01 12.60 -2.04
N PRO A 80 -6.64 12.69 -3.33
CA PRO A 80 -5.69 11.77 -3.96
C PRO A 80 -4.30 11.79 -3.30
N PHE A 81 -3.95 12.86 -2.56
CA PHE A 81 -2.70 12.92 -1.81
C PHE A 81 -2.60 11.83 -0.73
N TYR A 82 -3.72 11.35 -0.17
CA TYR A 82 -3.67 10.24 0.79
C TYR A 82 -3.19 8.94 0.15
N GLY A 83 -3.54 8.70 -1.12
CA GLY A 83 -3.01 7.58 -1.89
C GLY A 83 -1.51 7.70 -2.13
N PHE A 84 -1.05 8.89 -2.50
CA PHE A 84 0.37 9.20 -2.64
C PHE A 84 1.15 8.99 -1.32
N ALA A 85 0.61 9.49 -0.21
CA ALA A 85 1.21 9.33 1.11
C ALA A 85 1.26 7.87 1.55
N LEU A 86 0.18 7.10 1.30
CA LEU A 86 0.15 5.67 1.57
C LEU A 86 1.24 4.93 0.79
N LEU A 87 1.37 5.22 -0.51
CA LEU A 87 2.39 4.59 -1.35
C LEU A 87 3.81 4.90 -0.83
N ALA A 88 4.09 6.16 -0.49
CA ALA A 88 5.38 6.55 0.07
C ALA A 88 5.73 5.82 1.37
N VAL A 89 4.75 5.68 2.28
CA VAL A 89 4.92 4.95 3.55
C VAL A 89 5.14 3.46 3.29
N HIS A 90 4.35 2.86 2.40
CA HIS A 90 4.43 1.45 2.01
C HIS A 90 5.78 1.11 1.37
N ASP A 91 6.24 1.90 0.39
CA ASP A 91 7.54 1.76 -0.26
C ASP A 91 8.70 1.89 0.75
N TYR A 92 8.59 2.82 1.71
CA TYR A 92 9.58 2.92 2.77
C TYR A 92 9.55 1.73 3.75
N ASP A 93 8.38 1.17 4.05
CA ASP A 93 8.25 -0.04 4.88
C ASP A 93 8.86 -1.27 4.19
N HIS A 94 8.83 -1.36 2.85
CA HIS A 94 9.60 -2.35 2.11
C HIS A 94 11.11 -2.23 2.41
N TYR A 95 11.65 -1.01 2.39
CA TYR A 95 13.04 -0.76 2.76
C TYR A 95 13.34 -1.09 4.22
N GLN A 96 12.50 -0.66 5.17
CA GLN A 96 12.71 -0.95 6.60
C GLN A 96 12.72 -2.46 6.89
N THR A 97 11.90 -3.22 6.17
CA THR A 97 11.77 -4.68 6.34
C THR A 97 12.68 -5.49 5.42
N GLN A 98 13.44 -4.82 4.54
CA GLN A 98 14.28 -5.45 3.52
C GLN A 98 13.50 -6.49 2.71
N SER A 99 12.31 -6.09 2.25
CA SER A 99 11.38 -6.97 1.54
C SER A 99 11.17 -6.55 0.09
N ASP A 100 11.07 -7.55 -0.80
CA ASP A 100 10.84 -7.35 -2.23
C ASP A 100 9.35 -7.09 -2.55
N PHE A 101 9.01 -6.92 -3.83
CA PHE A 101 7.64 -6.75 -4.31
C PHE A 101 6.90 -8.08 -4.54
N SER A 102 7.42 -9.19 -4.01
CA SER A 102 6.68 -10.45 -4.00
C SER A 102 5.51 -10.36 -3.01
N LEU A 103 4.50 -11.23 -3.14
CA LEU A 103 3.41 -11.27 -2.16
C LEU A 103 3.91 -11.47 -0.71
N GLU A 104 5.00 -12.23 -0.50
CA GLU A 104 5.58 -12.37 0.83
C GLU A 104 6.16 -11.04 1.32
N GLY A 105 6.82 -10.29 0.44
CA GLY A 105 7.34 -8.97 0.76
C GLY A 105 6.25 -7.95 1.03
N GLU A 106 5.19 -7.92 0.23
CA GLU A 106 3.98 -7.10 0.49
C GLU A 106 3.39 -7.40 1.87
N ILE A 107 3.33 -8.67 2.28
CA ILE A 107 2.86 -9.07 3.62
C ILE A 107 3.80 -8.55 4.71
N ARG A 108 5.12 -8.50 4.47
CA ARG A 108 6.09 -7.96 5.43
C ARG A 108 5.95 -6.44 5.56
N ALA A 109 5.86 -5.72 4.45
CA ALA A 109 5.62 -4.28 4.44
C ALA A 109 4.28 -3.94 5.14
N TYR A 110 3.20 -4.64 4.79
CA TYR A 110 1.90 -4.55 5.48
C TYR A 110 2.03 -4.71 7.00
N ARG A 111 2.73 -5.75 7.46
CA ARG A 111 2.89 -6.01 8.90
C ARG A 111 3.63 -4.87 9.61
N ALA A 112 4.60 -4.24 8.95
CA ALA A 112 5.30 -3.09 9.49
C ALA A 112 4.32 -1.93 9.72
N THR A 113 3.61 -1.48 8.67
CA THR A 113 2.62 -0.40 8.80
C THR A 113 1.48 -0.74 9.77
N ALA A 114 0.93 -1.95 9.68
CA ALA A 114 -0.19 -2.41 10.50
C ALA A 114 0.15 -2.49 12.00
N SER A 115 1.42 -2.74 12.35
CA SER A 115 1.86 -2.75 13.76
C SER A 115 1.78 -1.38 14.43
N ARG A 116 1.76 -0.31 13.63
CA ARG A 116 1.66 1.10 14.06
C ARG A 116 0.24 1.66 13.94
N ALA A 117 -0.67 0.92 13.29
CA ALA A 117 -2.04 1.35 13.08
C ALA A 117 -2.84 1.50 14.40
N PRO A 118 -3.68 2.54 14.53
CA PRO A 118 -4.38 2.85 15.78
C PRO A 118 -5.56 1.90 16.07
N SER A 119 -6.08 1.21 15.05
CA SER A 119 -7.25 0.37 15.19
C SER A 119 -7.25 -0.82 14.22
N LEU A 120 -8.02 -1.85 14.55
CA LEU A 120 -8.24 -3.00 13.65
C LEU A 120 -8.91 -2.56 12.34
N ALA A 121 -9.73 -1.52 12.37
CA ALA A 121 -10.35 -0.99 11.17
C ALA A 121 -9.28 -0.47 10.18
N ILE A 122 -8.29 0.28 10.68
CA ILE A 122 -7.15 0.74 9.87
C ILE A 122 -6.31 -0.44 9.36
N GLN A 123 -6.06 -1.45 10.20
CA GLN A 123 -5.35 -2.65 9.76
C GLN A 123 -6.07 -3.39 8.62
N LYS A 124 -7.41 -3.40 8.61
CA LYS A 124 -8.19 -3.99 7.51
C LYS A 124 -8.09 -3.18 6.22
N ILE A 125 -8.07 -1.85 6.31
CA ILE A 125 -7.83 -0.98 5.14
C ILE A 125 -6.45 -1.28 4.55
N LEU A 126 -5.40 -1.25 5.38
CA LEU A 126 -4.03 -1.56 4.97
C LEU A 126 -3.91 -2.96 4.36
N TYR A 127 -4.57 -3.96 4.96
CA TYR A 127 -4.56 -5.33 4.44
C TYR A 127 -5.19 -5.42 3.06
N SER A 128 -6.31 -4.71 2.85
CA SER A 128 -6.97 -4.65 1.55
C SER A 128 -6.09 -3.98 0.50
N GLU A 129 -5.45 -2.86 0.84
CA GLU A 129 -4.65 -2.06 -0.10
C GLU A 129 -3.32 -2.70 -0.45
N ILE A 130 -2.66 -3.33 0.52
CA ILE A 130 -1.28 -3.82 0.35
C ILE A 130 -1.28 -5.32 0.01
N VAL A 131 -2.08 -6.13 0.71
CA VAL A 131 -2.00 -7.59 0.54
C VAL A 131 -2.99 -8.08 -0.51
N LEU A 132 -4.27 -7.76 -0.35
CA LEU A 132 -5.32 -8.31 -1.22
C LEU A 132 -5.22 -7.74 -2.64
N LYS A 133 -5.01 -6.43 -2.77
CA LYS A 133 -4.83 -5.76 -4.06
C LYS A 133 -3.58 -6.25 -4.81
N SER A 134 -2.46 -6.46 -4.12
CA SER A 134 -1.24 -7.00 -4.74
C SER A 134 -1.42 -8.45 -5.18
N ALA A 135 -2.11 -9.28 -4.39
CA ALA A 135 -2.47 -10.64 -4.83
C ALA A 135 -3.35 -10.61 -6.09
N ALA A 136 -4.33 -9.70 -6.16
CA ALA A 136 -5.16 -9.51 -7.34
C ALA A 136 -4.35 -9.02 -8.55
N HIS A 137 -3.42 -8.08 -8.36
CA HIS A 137 -2.51 -7.62 -9.41
C HIS A 137 -1.69 -8.78 -9.99
N LEU A 138 -1.09 -9.61 -9.14
CA LEU A 138 -0.28 -10.76 -9.55
C LEU A 138 -1.08 -11.78 -10.38
N VAL A 139 -2.35 -12.01 -10.04
CA VAL A 139 -3.23 -12.91 -10.80
C VAL A 139 -3.69 -12.29 -12.13
N LEU A 140 -3.98 -10.99 -12.14
CA LEU A 140 -4.47 -10.29 -13.33
C LEU A 140 -3.34 -9.92 -14.33
N GLY A 141 -2.09 -9.81 -13.86
CA GLY A 141 -0.98 -9.24 -14.61
C GLY A 141 -1.12 -7.75 -14.89
N ARG A 142 -2.00 -7.06 -14.15
CA ARG A 142 -2.28 -5.61 -14.25
C ARG A 142 -2.97 -5.13 -12.98
N ALA A 143 -2.98 -3.81 -12.76
CA ALA A 143 -3.70 -3.21 -11.64
C ALA A 143 -5.20 -3.58 -11.65
N PRO A 144 -5.76 -4.07 -10.53
CA PRO A 144 -7.20 -4.28 -10.40
C PRO A 144 -7.94 -2.95 -10.24
N GLU A 145 -9.26 -2.95 -10.42
CA GLU A 145 -10.09 -1.80 -10.10
C GLU A 145 -9.95 -1.42 -8.61
N PRO A 146 -9.75 -0.13 -8.28
CA PRO A 146 -9.56 0.29 -6.90
C PRO A 146 -10.80 0.07 -6.03
N LYS A 147 -10.66 -0.72 -4.97
CA LYS A 147 -11.66 -0.88 -3.90
C LYS A 147 -11.03 -1.36 -2.60
N LEU A 148 -11.79 -1.22 -1.51
CA LEU A 148 -11.48 -1.82 -0.21
C LEU A 148 -12.33 -3.06 0.01
N VAL A 149 -11.76 -4.11 0.60
CA VAL A 149 -12.43 -5.38 0.88
C VAL A 149 -12.10 -5.85 2.29
N PHE A 150 -13.13 -6.09 3.10
CA PHE A 150 -13.03 -6.62 4.47
C PHE A 150 -13.59 -8.05 4.52
N ALA A 151 -12.92 -8.98 3.84
CA ALA A 151 -13.29 -10.39 3.82
C ALA A 151 -12.71 -11.15 5.04
#